data_AF-A0A6L2PLI8-F1
#
_entry.id   AF-A0A6L2PLI8-F1
#
_cell.length_a   1.000
_cell.length_b   1.000
_cell.length_c   1.000
_cell.angle_alpha   90.00
_cell.angle_beta   90.00
_cell.angle_gamma   90.00
#
_symmetry.space_group_name_H-M   'P 1'
#
loop_
_entity.id
_entity.type
_entity.pdbx_description
1 polymer ?
#
loop_
_entity_poly.entity_id
_entity_poly.type
_entity_poly.pdbx_seq_one_letter_code
_entity_poly.pdbx_strand_id
1 'polypeptide(L)' 'MKVQLKGSRFDRVERIQRESQNVLGTLREQDFQHAFQQWQRRWDRGVAAQENYFEGDAAQT' A
#
# COMPACT_ATOMS: atom_id res chain seq x y z
N MET A 1 4.70 -4.04 -1.44
CA MET A 1 5.76 -3.31 -2.19
C MET A 1 6.63 -2.38 -1.33
N LYS A 2 6.15 -1.21 -0.86
CA LYS A 2 6.99 -0.22 -0.14
C LYS A 2 7.77 -0.81 1.03
N VAL A 3 7.10 -1.58 1.90
CA VAL A 3 7.73 -2.21 3.07
C VAL A 3 8.86 -3.18 2.68
N GLN A 4 8.68 -3.96 1.61
CA GLN A 4 9.63 -4.99 1.19
C GLN A 4 10.88 -4.42 0.50
N LEU A 5 10.77 -3.23 -0.10
CA LEU A 5 11.89 -2.58 -0.79
C LEU A 5 12.57 -1.48 0.05
N LYS A 6 11.97 -1.12 1.19
CA LYS A 6 12.50 -0.06 2.08
C LYS A 6 13.85 -0.49 2.65
N GLY A 7 14.82 0.43 2.64
CA GLY A 7 16.16 0.20 3.18
C GLY A 7 17.15 -0.43 2.19
N SER A 8 16.67 -0.92 1.04
CA SER A 8 17.51 -1.42 -0.03
C SER A 8 18.07 -0.28 -0.87
N ARG A 9 19.39 -0.28 -1.09
CA ARG A 9 20.05 0.61 -2.07
C ARG A 9 20.18 -0.10 -3.41
N PHE A 10 19.69 0.55 -4.45
CA PHE A 10 19.82 0.06 -5.83
C PHE A 10 20.78 0.98 -6.57
N ASP A 11 21.78 0.38 -7.20
CA ASP A 11 22.83 1.05 -7.99
C ASP A 11 22.42 1.22 -9.46
N ARG A 12 21.39 0.49 -9.91
CA ARG A 12 20.93 0.48 -11.30
C ARG A 12 19.42 0.34 -11.40
N VAL A 13 18.85 0.92 -12.47
CA VAL A 13 17.41 0.91 -12.72
C VAL A 13 16.90 -0.51 -12.98
N GLU A 14 17.67 -1.36 -13.68
CA GLU A 14 17.26 -2.72 -14.00
C GLU A 14 17.06 -3.56 -12.73
N ARG A 15 17.85 -3.31 -11.69
CA ARG A 15 17.66 -3.95 -10.39
C ARG A 15 16.38 -3.50 -9.71
N ILE A 16 16.04 -2.22 -9.77
CA ILE A 16 14.77 -1.71 -9.23
C ILE A 16 13.59 -2.38 -9.93
N GLN A 17 13.63 -2.45 -11.26
CA GLN A 17 12.56 -3.07 -12.06
C GLN A 17 12.40 -4.54 -11.72
N ARG A 18 13.50 -5.31 -11.70
CA ARG A 18 13.48 -6.72 -11.37
C ARG A 18 12.96 -6.99 -9.96
N GLU A 19 13.48 -6.29 -8.95
CA GLU A 19 13.03 -6.51 -7.57
C GLU A 19 11.57 -6.07 -7.37
N SER A 20 11.15 -4.99 -8.04
CA SER A 20 9.74 -4.58 -8.04
C SER A 20 8.86 -5.64 -8.69
N GLN A 21 9.28 -6.20 -9.83
CA GLN A 21 8.56 -7.27 -10.52
C GLN A 21 8.46 -8.54 -9.68
N ASN A 22 9.54 -8.92 -9.00
CA ASN A 22 9.55 -10.05 -8.06
C ASN A 22 8.52 -9.85 -6.95
N VAL A 23 8.52 -8.66 -6.33
CA VAL A 23 7.56 -8.33 -5.27
C VAL A 23 6.13 -8.35 -5.80
N LEU A 24 5.86 -7.77 -6.96
CA LEU A 24 4.54 -7.79 -7.59
C LEU A 24 4.09 -9.21 -7.93
N GLY A 25 5.02 -10.07 -8.36
CA GLY A 25 4.74 -11.49 -8.64
C GLY A 25 4.37 -12.33 -7.41
N THR A 26 4.61 -11.83 -6.19
CA THR A 26 4.16 -12.50 -4.96
C THR A 26 2.72 -12.18 -4.57
N LEU A 27 2.09 -11.20 -5.22
CA LEU A 27 0.72 -10.80 -4.91
C LEU A 27 -0.26 -11.85 -5.41
N ARG A 28 -1.22 -12.19 -4.56
CA ARG A 28 -2.34 -13.08 -4.88
C ARG A 28 -3.59 -12.24 -5.12
N GLU A 29 -4.57 -12.84 -5.79
CA GLU A 29 -5.88 -12.21 -6.02
C GLU A 29 -6.50 -11.66 -4.72
N GLN A 30 -6.38 -12.43 -3.63
CA GLN A 30 -6.88 -12.04 -2.32
C GLN A 30 -6.27 -10.73 -1.80
N ASP A 31 -5.00 -10.43 -2.13
CA ASP A 31 -4.36 -9.18 -1.71
C ASP A 31 -5.01 -7.97 -2.38
N PHE A 32 -5.42 -8.10 -3.65
CA PHE A 32 -6.16 -7.07 -4.38
C PHE A 32 -7.60 -6.93 -3.87
N GLN A 33 -8.29 -8.05 -3.65
CA GLN A 33 -9.64 -8.04 -3.07
C GLN A 33 -9.64 -7.36 -1.70
N HIS A 34 -8.67 -7.70 -0.85
CA HIS A 34 -8.53 -7.10 0.47
C HIS A 34 -8.26 -5.59 0.36
N ALA A 35 -7.37 -5.16 -0.54
CA ALA A 35 -7.12 -3.74 -0.77
C ALA A 35 -8.39 -2.99 -1.21
N PHE A 36 -9.20 -3.59 -2.09
CA PHE A 36 -10.46 -3.01 -2.54
C PHE A 36 -11.48 -2.89 -1.39
N GLN A 37 -11.62 -3.92 -0.55
CA GLN A 37 -12.50 -3.87 0.62
C GLN A 37 -12.07 -2.79 1.63
N GLN A 38 -10.78 -2.63 1.86
CA GLN A 38 -10.27 -1.55 2.74
C GLN A 38 -10.56 -0.18 2.14
N TRP A 39 -10.44 -0.02 0.82
CA TRP A 39 -10.82 1.22 0.13
C TRP A 39 -12.30 1.53 0.29
N GLN A 40 -13.20 0.56 0.12
CA GLN A 40 -14.65 0.76 0.35
C GLN A 40 -14.94 1.23 1.78
N ARG A 41 -14.30 0.62 2.79
CA ARG A 41 -14.47 1.04 4.20
C ARG A 41 -13.96 2.47 4.44
N ARG A 42 -12.88 2.88 3.77
CA ARG A 42 -12.36 4.26 3.84
C ARG A 42 -13.31 5.24 3.16
N TRP A 43 -13.92 4.85 2.05
CA TRP A 43 -14.95 5.64 1.38
C TRP A 43 -16.11 5.94 2.31
N ASP A 44 -16.67 4.93 2.97
CA ASP A 44 -17.78 5.11 3.93
C ASP A 44 -17.41 6.06 5.07
N ARG A 45 -16.18 5.96 5.58
CA ARG A 45 -15.66 6.87 6.62
C ARG A 45 -15.48 8.29 6.11
N GLY A 46 -15.01 8.47 4.87
CA GLY A 46 -14.86 9.79 4.25
C GLY A 46 -16.19 10.50 4.07
N VAL A 47 -17.23 9.76 3.66
CA VAL A 47 -18.61 10.27 3.59
C VAL A 47 -19.08 10.70 4.99
N ALA A 48 -18.84 9.89 6.02
CA ALA A 48 -19.22 10.22 7.39
C ALA A 48 -18.42 11.39 8.00
N ALA A 49 -17.17 11.59 7.57
CA ALA A 49 -16.30 12.66 8.03
C ALA A 49 -16.62 14.03 7.41
N GLN A 50 -17.66 14.15 6.57
CA GLN A 50 -17.99 15.38 5.84
C GLN A 50 -16.76 15.95 5.11
N GLU A 51 -16.00 15.08 4.44
CA GLU A 51 -14.79 15.46 3.68
C GLU A 51 -13.58 15.89 4.52
N ASN A 52 -13.67 15.89 5.86
CA ASN A 52 -12.48 16.10 6.70
C ASN A 52 -11.51 14.93 6.58
N TYR A 53 -10.21 15.23 6.53
CA TYR A 53 -9.16 14.20 6.56
C TYR A 53 -9.25 13.38 7.85
N PHE A 54 -9.51 12.08 7.71
CA PHE A 54 -9.80 11.17 8.82
C PHE A 54 -8.69 10.13 9.05
N GLU A 55 -7.60 10.18 8.27
CA GLU A 55 -6.44 9.30 8.43
C GLU A 55 -5.33 10.00 9.22
N GLY A 56 -5.60 10.38 10.48
CA GLY A 56 -4.58 10.78 11.45
C GLY A 56 -4.01 9.55 12.17
N ASP A 57 -2.68 9.42 12.19
CA ASP A 57 -1.93 8.34 12.87
C ASP A 57 -2.36 8.16 14.34
N ALA A 58 -3.21 7.17 14.59
CA ALA A 58 -3.39 6.59 15.92
C ALA A 58 -2.66 5.23 15.98
N ALA A 59 -1.34 5.24 15.74
CA ALA A 59 -0.41 4.22 16.24
C ALA A 59 1.04 4.54 15.82
N GLN A 60 1.79 5.18 16.71
CA GLN A 60 3.14 4.76 17.13
C GLN A 60 3.62 5.74 18.22
N THR A 61 3.29 5.41 19.47
CA THR A 61 4.09 5.75 20.66
C THR A 61 4.94 4.54 20.98
#